data_AF-A0A933BZK1-F1
#
_entry.id   AF-A0A933BZK1-F1
#
_cell.length_a   1.000
_cell.length_b   1.000
_cell.length_c   1.000
_cell.angle_alpha   90.00
_cell.angle_beta   90.00
_cell.angle_gamma   90.00
#
_symmetry.space_group_name_H-M   'P 1'
#
loop_
_entity.id
_entity.type
_entity.pdbx_description
1 polymer ?
#
loop_
_entity_poly.entity_id
_entity_poly.type
_entity_poly.pdbx_seq_one_letter_code
_entity_poly.pdbx_strand_id
1 'polypeptide(L)' 'MPKPPSDRRRVPVRLVFADRGSFHDLVIRLPADVLGRYERLIDALREEPSITGEIYVDPRRLVAAYVEGEEDSAKG' A
#
# COMPACT_ATOMS: atom_id res chain seq x y z
N MET A 1 28.00 8.60 14.16
CA MET A 1 26.94 7.61 13.91
C MET A 1 25.91 8.28 13.02
N PRO A 2 25.73 7.89 11.75
CA PRO A 2 24.62 8.42 10.96
C PRO A 2 23.32 8.03 11.67
N LYS A 3 22.34 8.93 11.68
CA LYS A 3 20.98 8.65 12.15
C LYS A 3 20.55 7.36 11.46
N PRO A 4 19.96 6.35 12.14
CA PRO A 4 19.30 5.28 11.40
C PRO A 4 18.37 5.99 10.41
N PRO A 5 18.36 5.58 9.13
CA PRO A 5 17.39 6.14 8.19
C PRO A 5 16.03 6.02 8.86
N SER A 6 15.12 6.92 8.54
CA SER A 6 13.81 7.08 9.16
C SER A 6 12.88 5.86 8.97
N ASP A 7 13.39 4.63 9.02
CA ASP A 7 12.68 3.42 9.36
C ASP A 7 11.92 3.64 10.66
N ARG A 8 10.59 3.72 10.56
CA ARG A 8 9.65 2.97 11.43
C ARG A 8 8.21 3.39 11.28
N ARG A 9 7.87 4.42 10.50
CA ARG A 9 6.46 4.68 10.18
C ARG A 9 6.08 3.82 8.99
N ARG A 10 5.72 2.57 9.28
CA ARG A 10 4.91 1.78 8.37
C ARG A 10 3.45 2.16 8.55
N VAL A 11 2.76 2.40 7.45
CA VAL A 11 1.33 2.74 7.46
C VAL A 11 0.51 1.53 7.00
N PRO A 12 -0.66 1.31 7.60
CA PRO A 12 -1.60 0.31 7.12
C PRO A 12 -2.13 0.71 5.75
N VAL A 13 -2.04 -0.21 4.79
CA VAL A 13 -2.59 -0.04 3.45
C VAL A 13 -3.54 -1.20 3.19
N ARG A 14 -4.81 -0.88 2.92
CA ARG A 14 -5.83 -1.84 2.51
C ARG A 14 -5.75 -2.03 1.01
N LEU A 15 -5.51 -3.27 0.60
CA LEU A 15 -5.53 -3.70 -0.79
C LEU A 15 -6.84 -4.42 -1.07
N VAL A 16 -7.51 -4.07 -2.16
CA VAL A 16 -8.76 -4.71 -2.59
C VAL A 16 -8.50 -5.49 -3.86
N PHE A 17 -8.84 -6.77 -3.83
CA PHE A 17 -8.65 -7.68 -4.94
C PHE A 17 -9.97 -8.23 -5.44
N ALA A 18 -10.13 -8.26 -6.76
CA ALA A 18 -11.23 -8.96 -7.42
C ALA A 18 -10.83 -10.41 -7.73
N ASP A 19 -11.68 -11.36 -7.36
CA ASP A 19 -11.52 -12.77 -7.71
C ASP A 19 -12.87 -13.39 -8.10
N ARG A 20 -13.01 -13.75 -9.37
CA ARG A 20 -14.15 -14.53 -9.93
C ARG A 20 -15.52 -14.14 -9.37
N GLY A 21 -15.79 -12.83 -9.28
CA GLY A 21 -17.08 -12.28 -8.83
C GLY A 21 -17.18 -11.97 -7.34
N SER A 22 -16.09 -12.14 -6.58
CA SER A 22 -15.98 -11.74 -5.18
C SER A 22 -14.87 -10.70 -5.00
N PHE A 23 -15.00 -9.86 -3.97
CA PHE A 23 -13.95 -8.93 -3.54
C PHE A 23 -13.41 -9.39 -2.19
N HIS A 24 -12.10 -9.33 -2.02
CA HIS A 24 -11.45 -9.54 -0.73
C HIS A 24 -10.44 -8.43 -0.47
N ASP A 25 -10.37 -7.99 0.78
CA ASP A 25 -9.40 -7.02 1.24
C ASP A 25 -8.28 -7.66 2.07
N LEU A 26 -7.09 -7.07 1.98
CA LEU A 26 -5.94 -7.42 2.79
C LEU A 26 -5.27 -6.14 3.29
N VAL A 27 -5.06 -6.05 4.60
CA VAL A 27 -4.34 -4.93 5.21
C VAL A 27 -2.88 -5.32 5.41
N ILE A 28 -1.99 -4.59 4.78
CA ILE A 28 -0.54 -4.75 4.89
C ILE A 28 0.11 -3.48 5.46
N ARG A 29 1.37 -3.57 5.87
CA ARG A 29 2.12 -2.42 6.41
C ARG A 29 3.29 -2.05 5.51
N LEU A 30 3.20 -0.88 4.88
CA LEU A 30 4.20 -0.38 3.92
C LEU A 30 4.98 0.82 4.46
N PRO A 31 6.25 1.03 4.05
CA PRO A 31 7.02 2.20 4.43
C PRO A 31 6.38 3.50 3.94
N ALA A 32 6.07 4.44 4.85
CA ALA A 32 5.37 5.68 4.49
C ALA A 32 6.21 6.62 3.60
N ASP A 33 7.53 6.60 3.76
CA ASP A 33 8.47 7.40 2.99
C ASP A 33 8.55 6.99 1.52
N VAL A 34 8.21 5.73 1.22
CA VAL A 34 8.08 5.22 -0.13
C VAL A 34 6.76 5.68 -0.74
N LEU A 35 5.64 5.53 -0.01
CA LEU A 35 4.32 5.87 -0.54
C LEU A 35 4.23 7.33 -0.99
N GLY A 36 4.88 8.25 -0.26
CA GLY A 36 4.92 9.67 -0.62
C GLY A 36 5.71 10.01 -1.90
N ARG A 37 6.43 9.05 -2.49
CA ARG A 37 7.17 9.24 -3.76
C ARG A 37 6.34 8.94 -5.00
N TYR A 38 5.20 8.27 -4.82
CA TYR A 38 4.34 7.85 -5.90
C TYR A 38 3.03 8.63 -5.85
N GLU A 39 2.58 9.12 -6.99
CA GLU A 39 1.26 9.79 -7.10
C GLU A 39 0.12 8.81 -6.84
N ARG A 40 0.31 7.53 -7.22
CA ARG A 40 -0.67 6.46 -7.04
C ARG A 40 -0.06 5.31 -6.26
N LEU A 41 -0.77 4.85 -5.22
CA LEU A 41 -0.35 3.69 -4.41
C LEU A 41 -0.15 2.42 -5.24
N ILE A 42 -0.94 2.25 -6.31
CA ILE A 42 -0.82 1.10 -7.22
C ILE A 42 0.54 1.08 -7.92
N ASP A 43 1.12 2.25 -8.26
CA ASP A 43 2.42 2.30 -8.92
C ASP A 43 3.53 1.90 -7.95
N ALA A 44 3.46 2.36 -6.69
CA ALA A 44 4.37 1.92 -5.64
C ALA A 44 4.35 0.39 -5.45
N LEU A 45 3.17 -0.22 -5.44
CA LEU A 45 2.99 -1.68 -5.29
C LEU A 45 3.54 -2.49 -6.49
N ARG A 46 3.74 -1.85 -7.65
CA ARG A 46 4.21 -2.51 -8.88
C ARG A 46 5.69 -2.31 -9.13
N GLU A 47 6.22 -1.15 -8.75
CA GLU A 47 7.55 -0.70 -9.19
C GLU A 47 8.57 -0.64 -8.07
N GLU A 48 8.15 -0.44 -6.81
CA GLU A 48 9.08 -0.22 -5.71
C GLU A 48 9.74 -1.56 -5.29
N PRO A 49 11.08 -1.69 -5.41
CA PRO A 49 11.79 -2.90 -5.00
C PRO A 49 11.73 -3.17 -3.50
N SER A 50 11.69 -2.12 -2.66
CA SER A 50 11.57 -2.27 -1.21
C SER A 50 10.19 -2.81 -0.77
N ILE A 51 9.16 -2.67 -1.60
CA ILE A 51 7.85 -3.28 -1.38
C ILE A 51 7.79 -4.66 -2.03
N THR A 52 8.09 -4.75 -3.33
CA THR A 52 7.97 -5.99 -4.11
C THR A 52 8.95 -7.09 -3.70
N GLY A 53 10.05 -6.74 -3.00
CA GLY A 53 10.94 -7.69 -2.36
C GLY A 53 10.38 -8.31 -1.07
N GLU A 54 9.38 -7.69 -0.43
CA GLU A 54 8.72 -8.19 0.78
C GLU A 54 7.38 -8.89 0.46
N ILE A 55 6.65 -8.39 -0.52
CA ILE A 55 5.31 -8.88 -0.89
C ILE A 55 5.19 -9.10 -2.38
N TYR A 56 4.44 -10.14 -2.75
CA TYR A 56 4.00 -10.34 -4.14
C TYR A 56 2.55 -9.87 -4.28
N VAL A 57 2.31 -8.97 -5.24
CA VAL A 57 0.98 -8.45 -5.58
C VAL A 57 0.68 -8.82 -7.02
N ASP A 58 -0.50 -9.40 -7.26
CA ASP A 58 -1.00 -9.61 -8.62
C ASP A 58 -1.73 -8.34 -9.11
N PRO A 59 -1.12 -7.53 -9.99
CA PRO A 59 -1.71 -6.26 -10.43
C PRO A 59 -2.95 -6.47 -11.31
N ARG A 60 -3.20 -7.67 -11.83
CA ARG A 60 -4.40 -7.95 -12.62
C ARG A 60 -5.64 -8.10 -11.74
N ARG A 61 -5.43 -8.46 -10.47
CA ARG A 61 -6.48 -8.69 -9.49
C ARG A 61 -6.65 -7.51 -8.54
N LEU A 62 -5.59 -6.73 -8.30
CA LEU A 62 -5.65 -5.53 -7.49
C LEU A 62 -6.49 -4.45 -8.19
N VAL A 63 -7.63 -4.11 -7.60
CA VAL A 63 -8.55 -3.09 -8.15
C VAL A 63 -8.48 -1.77 -7.40
N ALA A 64 -8.00 -1.78 -6.17
CA ALA A 64 -7.92 -0.59 -5.33
C ALA A 64 -6.88 -0.75 -4.22
N ALA A 65 -6.32 0.37 -3.76
CA ALA A 65 -5.41 0.44 -2.63
C ALA A 65 -5.61 1.78 -1.90
N TYR A 66 -5.71 1.75 -0.57
CA TYR A 66 -5.95 2.92 0.28
C TYR A 66 -5.11 2.87 1.54
N VAL A 67 -4.63 4.01 2.04
CA VAL A 67 -4.06 4.08 3.39
C VAL A 67 -5.21 4.02 4.40
N GLU A 68 -5.17 3.08 5.34
CA GLU A 68 -6.22 3.04 6.38
C GLU A 68 -6.12 4.28 7.28
N GLY A 69 -7.25 4.93 7.50
CA GLY A 69 -7.37 6.17 8.27
C GLY A 69 -7.53 7.45 7.42
N GLU A 70 -7.42 7.36 6.09
CA GLU A 70 -7.71 8.48 5.18
C GLU A 70 -9.22 8.59 4.86
N GLU A 71 -9.99 7.50 5.04
CA GLU A 71 -11.42 7.42 4.68
C GLU A 71 -12.42 7.91 5.75
N ASP A 72 -11.99 8.28 6.96
CA ASP A 72 -12.93 8.82 7.97
C ASP A 72 -13.37 10.27 7.68
N SER A 73 -12.87 10.91 6.62
CA SER A 73 -13.27 12.27 6.22
C SER A 73 -14.40 12.33 5.18
N ALA A 74 -14.90 11.19 4.68
CA ALA A 74 -15.95 11.15 3.64
C ALA A 74 -17.38 10.91 4.17
N LYS A 75 -17.62 11.13 5.48
CA LYS A 75 -18.96 11.27 6.05
C LYS A 75 -19.06 12.59 6.81
N GLY A 76 -19.34 13.67 6.08
CA GLY A 76 -19.78 14.97 6.59
C GLY A 76 -20.98 15.44 5.78
#